data_AF-A0A447N7Z6-F1
#
_entry.id   AF-A0A447N7Z6-F1
#
_cell.length_a   1.000
_cell.length_b   1.000
_cell.length_c   1.000
_cell.angle_alpha   90.00
_cell.angle_beta   90.00
_cell.angle_gamma   90.00
#
_symmetry.space_group_name_H-M   'P 1'
#
loop_
_entity.id
_entity.type
_entity.pdbx_description
1 polymer ?
#
loop_
_entity_poly.entity_id
_entity_poly.type
_entity_poly.pdbx_seq_one_letter_code
_entity_poly.pdbx_strand_id
1 'polypeptide(L)'
;MKTIRHGKNAKQGFEKVKKLDAEQNKLVWLTPAPANNTWTIAVRQDIAEKNKLSSLADLSRYLKEGGTFKLAASAEFIERADALPAFEKPMILP
;
A
#
# COMPACT_ATOMS: atom_id res chain seq x y z
N MET A 1 -1.79 -13.19 -8.79
CA MET A 1 -2.02 -11.75 -8.54
C MET A 1 -0.74 -11.15 -7.95
N LYS A 2 -0.39 -9.91 -8.28
CA LYS A 2 0.79 -9.23 -7.73
C LYS A 2 0.39 -7.98 -6.95
N THR A 3 0.88 -7.86 -5.72
CA THR A 3 0.57 -6.75 -4.80
C THR A 3 1.50 -5.56 -5.02
N ILE A 4 0.93 -4.36 -5.10
CA ILE A 4 1.65 -3.12 -5.41
C ILE A 4 1.56 -2.14 -4.22
N ARG A 5 2.70 -1.81 -3.60
CA ARG A 5 2.75 -1.18 -2.26
C ARG A 5 3.25 0.28 -2.27
N HIS A 6 2.87 1.03 -1.23
CA HIS A 6 3.45 2.30 -0.78
C HIS A 6 3.72 2.17 0.73
N GLY A 7 4.87 2.62 1.23
CA GLY A 7 5.30 2.33 2.60
C GLY A 7 5.87 3.53 3.33
N LYS A 8 5.36 3.78 4.55
CA LYS A 8 6.10 4.51 5.61
C LYS A 8 7.06 3.55 6.32
N ASN A 9 8.01 4.07 7.11
CA ASN A 9 9.11 3.31 7.70
C ASN A 9 8.63 2.28 8.76
N ALA A 10 8.59 1.00 8.38
CA ALA A 10 8.11 -0.09 9.23
C ALA A 10 8.92 -0.26 10.53
N LYS A 11 10.25 -0.09 10.47
CA LYS A 11 11.13 -0.20 11.63
C LYS A 11 10.83 0.90 12.66
N GLN A 12 10.68 2.14 12.20
CA GLN A 12 10.34 3.26 13.08
C GLN A 12 8.96 3.08 13.73
N GLY A 13 7.98 2.56 12.99
CA GLY A 13 6.66 2.24 13.55
C GLY A 13 6.72 1.19 14.66
N PHE A 14 7.41 0.07 14.40
CA PHE A 14 7.58 -1.01 15.36
C PHE A 14 8.28 -0.56 16.66
N GLU A 15 9.41 0.15 16.56
CA GLU A 15 10.14 0.61 17.74
C GLU A 15 9.31 1.60 18.59
N LYS A 16 8.52 2.46 17.93
CA LYS A 16 7.67 3.43 18.64
C LYS A 16 6.55 2.74 19.42
N VAL A 17 5.82 1.79 18.81
CA VAL A 17 4.72 1.10 19.50
C VAL A 17 5.24 0.20 20.62
N LYS A 18 6.36 -0.50 20.38
CA LYS A 18 7.03 -1.33 21.39
C LYS A 18 7.37 -0.54 22.66
N LYS A 19 7.90 0.67 22.50
CA LYS A 19 8.23 1.55 23.63
C LYS A 19 6.98 1.99 24.38
N LEU A 20 5.98 2.53 23.67
CA LEU A 20 4.77 3.09 24.29
C LEU A 20 3.97 2.02 25.05
N ASP A 21 3.82 0.83 24.48
CA ASP A 21 3.08 -0.25 25.12
C ASP A 21 3.80 -0.87 26.33
N ALA A 22 5.13 -0.91 26.31
CA ALA A 22 5.90 -1.33 27.47
C ALA A 22 5.75 -0.34 28.64
N GLU A 23 5.81 0.97 28.34
CA GLU A 23 5.72 2.04 29.34
C GLU A 23 4.32 2.19 29.93
N GLN A 24 3.28 2.13 29.10
CA GLN A 24 1.91 2.47 29.50
C GLN A 24 1.09 1.23 29.89
N ASN A 25 1.31 0.11 29.21
CA ASN A 25 0.43 -1.07 29.29
C ASN A 25 1.15 -2.32 29.80
N LYS A 26 2.46 -2.26 30.06
CA LYS A 26 3.31 -3.41 30.45
C LYS A 26 3.25 -4.56 29.44
N LEU A 27 3.07 -4.25 28.16
CA LEU A 27 3.03 -5.22 27.07
C LEU A 27 4.38 -5.30 26.36
N VAL A 28 4.78 -6.52 25.99
CA VAL A 28 6.06 -6.79 25.31
C VAL A 28 5.82 -7.19 23.87
N TRP A 29 6.34 -6.39 22.93
CA TRP A 29 6.33 -6.69 21.50
C TRP A 29 7.54 -7.55 21.10
N LEU A 30 7.28 -8.72 20.50
CA LEU A 30 8.29 -9.65 19.98
C LEU A 30 8.73 -9.29 18.55
N THR A 31 9.61 -10.10 17.95
CA THR A 31 10.09 -9.92 16.58
C THR A 31 8.92 -9.82 15.59
N PRO A 32 8.80 -8.72 14.81
CA PRO A 32 7.70 -8.56 13.87
C PRO A 32 7.90 -9.44 12.63
N ALA A 33 6.80 -9.90 12.04
CA ALA A 33 6.83 -10.56 10.73
C ALA A 33 7.28 -9.58 9.63
N PRO A 34 7.95 -10.05 8.55
CA PRO A 34 8.35 -9.20 7.43
C PRO A 34 7.18 -8.78 6.51
N ALA A 35 5.94 -9.16 6.85
CA ALA A 35 4.75 -8.84 6.06
C ALA A 35 4.18 -7.47 6.45
N ASN A 36 3.81 -6.68 5.45
CA ASN A 36 3.05 -5.45 5.65
C ASN A 36 1.59 -5.70 5.23
N ASN A 37 0.71 -5.95 6.21
CA ASN A 37 -0.73 -6.16 5.99
C ASN A 37 -1.48 -4.82 5.96
N THR A 38 -1.07 -3.95 5.05
CA THR A 38 -1.73 -2.65 4.82
C THR A 38 -2.55 -2.69 3.53
N TRP A 39 -3.47 -1.73 3.40
CA TRP A 39 -4.19 -1.48 2.16
C TRP A 39 -3.24 -1.29 0.96
N THR A 40 -3.58 -1.92 -0.16
CA THR A 40 -2.73 -2.04 -1.36
C THR A 40 -3.60 -2.40 -2.56
N ILE A 41 -3.08 -2.18 -3.77
CA ILE A 41 -3.74 -2.59 -5.02
C ILE A 41 -3.11 -3.90 -5.49
N ALA A 42 -3.94 -4.91 -5.75
CA ALA A 42 -3.53 -6.14 -6.39
C ALA A 42 -3.86 -6.09 -7.89
N VAL A 43 -2.88 -6.42 -8.74
CA VAL A 43 -3.03 -6.46 -10.20
C VAL A 43 -2.99 -7.90 -10.69
N ARG A 44 -3.68 -8.19 -11.80
CA ARG A 44 -3.56 -9.49 -12.49
C ARG A 44 -2.10 -9.74 -12.85
N GLN A 45 -1.66 -10.98 -12.71
CA GLN A 45 -0.26 -11.34 -12.80
C GLN A 45 0.31 -11.16 -14.21
N ASP A 46 -0.46 -11.53 -15.23
CA ASP A 46 -0.13 -11.33 -16.64
C ASP A 46 0.10 -9.85 -16.99
N ILE A 47 -0.77 -8.95 -16.51
CA ILE A 47 -0.61 -7.51 -16.69
C ILE A 47 0.62 -7.00 -15.94
N ALA A 48 0.84 -7.48 -14.72
CA ALA A 48 1.95 -7.03 -13.89
C ALA A 48 3.32 -7.45 -14.43
N GLU A 49 3.43 -8.67 -14.96
CA GLU A 49 4.66 -9.18 -15.58
C GLU A 49 4.92 -8.49 -16.93
N LYS A 50 3.89 -8.42 -17.80
CA LYS A 50 3.99 -7.79 -19.12
C LYS A 50 4.39 -6.32 -19.05
N ASN A 51 3.88 -5.58 -18.06
CA ASN A 51 4.12 -4.13 -17.92
C ASN A 51 5.11 -3.78 -16.80
N LYS A 52 5.81 -4.78 -16.23
CA LYS A 52 6.82 -4.61 -15.17
C LYS A 52 6.30 -3.82 -13.95
N LEU A 53 5.09 -4.13 -13.50
CA LEU A 53 4.44 -3.48 -12.37
C LEU A 53 4.90 -4.12 -11.06
N SER A 54 5.61 -3.37 -10.21
CA SER A 54 6.08 -3.85 -8.90
C SER A 54 5.78 -2.88 -7.75
N SER A 55 5.56 -1.61 -8.07
CA SER A 55 5.36 -0.52 -7.13
C SER A 55 4.21 0.39 -7.58
N LEU A 56 3.65 1.19 -6.66
CA LEU A 56 2.56 2.11 -7.03
C LEU A 56 3.05 3.18 -8.02
N ALA A 57 4.36 3.47 -8.01
CA ALA A 57 5.00 4.29 -9.02
C ALA A 57 4.96 3.64 -10.42
N ASP A 58 5.18 2.32 -10.52
CA ASP A 58 5.05 1.60 -11.79
C ASP A 58 3.60 1.61 -12.30
N LEU A 59 2.64 1.46 -11.38
CA LEU A 59 1.22 1.56 -11.74
C LEU A 59 0.87 2.98 -12.23
N SER A 60 1.36 4.02 -11.56
CA SER A 60 1.17 5.41 -11.99
C SER A 60 1.73 5.67 -13.38
N ARG A 61 2.96 5.19 -13.65
CA ARG A 61 3.58 5.25 -14.98
C ARG A 61 2.70 4.57 -16.03
N TYR A 62 2.28 3.33 -15.78
CA TYR A 62 1.44 2.56 -16.70
C TYR A 62 0.12 3.27 -17.04
N LEU A 63 -0.52 3.90 -16.05
CA LEU A 63 -1.76 4.65 -16.25
C LEU A 63 -1.53 5.92 -17.08
N LYS A 64 -0.43 6.66 -16.83
CA LYS A 64 -0.04 7.85 -17.62
C LYS A 64 0.29 7.52 -19.08
N GLU A 65 0.79 6.32 -19.33
CA GLU A 65 1.09 5.81 -20.69
C GLU A 65 -0.15 5.28 -21.41
N GLY A 66 -1.36 5.43 -20.85
CA GLY A 66 -2.62 5.02 -21.47
C GLY A 66 -2.98 3.54 -21.25
N GLY A 67 -2.35 2.90 -20.26
CA GLY A 67 -2.61 1.50 -19.93
C GLY A 67 -4.06 1.26 -19.52
N THR A 68 -4.70 0.22 -20.08
CA THR A 68 -6.05 -0.16 -19.71
C THR A 68 -6.09 -0.61 -18.25
N PHE A 69 -6.96 0.01 -17.46
CA PHE A 69 -7.09 -0.28 -16.03
C PHE A 69 -8.53 -0.12 -15.56
N LYS A 70 -8.99 -1.06 -14.74
CA LYS A 70 -10.27 -0.99 -14.05
C LYS A 70 -10.08 -1.55 -12.65
N LEU A 71 -10.34 -0.73 -11.63
CA LEU A 71 -10.24 -1.11 -10.24
C LEU A 71 -11.60 -1.56 -9.71
N ALA A 72 -11.64 -2.76 -9.14
CA ALA A 72 -12.77 -3.20 -8.31
C ALA A 72 -12.41 -2.93 -6.84
N ALA A 73 -13.24 -2.14 -6.16
CA ALA A 73 -13.06 -1.83 -4.75
C ALA A 73 -14.42 -1.66 -4.06
N SER A 74 -14.47 -1.76 -2.73
CA SER A 74 -15.66 -1.40 -1.95
C SER A 74 -15.90 0.11 -1.99
N ALA A 75 -17.15 0.54 -1.81
CA ALA A 75 -17.49 1.97 -1.74
C ALA A 75 -16.68 2.71 -0.66
N GLU A 76 -16.48 2.07 0.50
CA GLU A 76 -15.65 2.62 1.58
C GLU A 76 -14.21 2.92 1.13
N PHE A 77 -13.60 2.04 0.32
CA PHE A 77 -12.24 2.25 -0.17
C PHE A 77 -12.16 3.38 -1.21
N ILE A 78 -13.24 3.61 -1.96
CA ILE A 78 -13.33 4.67 -2.97
C ILE A 78 -13.51 6.04 -2.29
N GLU A 79 -14.32 6.12 -1.24
CA GLU A 79 -14.79 7.39 -0.69
C GLU A 79 -13.96 7.91 0.50
N ARG A 80 -13.32 7.02 1.28
CA ARG A 80 -12.53 7.45 2.44
C ARG A 80 -11.26 8.18 2.01
N ALA A 81 -11.05 9.38 2.54
CA ALA A 81 -9.90 10.22 2.20
C ALA A 81 -8.52 9.56 2.46
N ASP A 82 -8.42 8.59 3.37
CA ASP A 82 -7.20 7.85 3.70
C ASP A 82 -7.03 6.53 2.91
N ALA A 83 -7.94 6.23 1.98
CA ALA A 83 -7.93 5.05 1.11
C ALA A 83 -7.54 5.42 -0.33
N LEU A 84 -8.43 5.25 -1.34
CA LEU A 84 -8.12 5.52 -2.75
C LEU A 84 -7.60 6.96 -3.00
N PRO A 85 -8.20 8.03 -2.46
CA PRO A 85 -7.69 9.39 -2.65
C PRO A 85 -6.26 9.60 -2.15
N ALA A 86 -5.84 8.89 -1.09
CA ALA A 86 -4.48 8.94 -0.57
C ALA A 86 -3.46 8.26 -1.51
N PHE A 87 -3.91 7.32 -2.34
CA PHE A 87 -3.10 6.72 -3.41
C PHE A 87 -3.08 7.59 -4.67
N GLU A 88 -4.20 8.20 -5.05
CA GLU A 88 -4.32 9.02 -6.27
C GLU A 88 -3.51 10.33 -6.18
N LYS A 89 -3.54 11.01 -5.02
CA LYS A 89 -2.88 12.29 -4.82
C LYS A 89 -1.38 12.30 -5.17
N PRO A 90 -0.56 11.31 -4.74
CA PRO A 90 0.82 11.18 -5.21
C PRO A 90 0.96 10.60 -6.64
N MET A 91 -0.06 9.95 -7.20
CA MET A 91 0.00 9.35 -8.53
C MET A 91 -0.24 10.33 -9.68
N ILE A 92 -0.76 11.54 -9.43
CA ILE A 92 -1.16 12.56 -10.44
C ILE A 92 -1.71 11.87 -11.69
N LEU A 93 -2.86 11.22 -11.52
CA LEU A 93 -3.66 10.78 -12.65
C LEU A 93 -4.44 12.00 -13.16
N PRO A 94 -4.52 12.24 -14.47
CA PRO A 94 -5.39 13.27 -15.02
C PRO A 94 -6.86 13.00 -14.68
#